data_AF-A0A3E2YKF9-F1
#
_entry.id   AF-A0A3E2YKF9-F1
#
_cell.length_a   1.000
_cell.length_b   1.000
_cell.length_c   1.000
_cell.angle_alpha   90.00
_cell.angle_beta   90.00
_cell.angle_gamma   90.00
#
_symmetry.space_group_name_H-M   'P 1'
#
loop_
_entity.id
_entity.type
_entity.pdbx_description
1 polymer ?
#
loop_
_entity_poly.entity_id
_entity_poly.type
_entity_poly.pdbx_seq_one_letter_code
_entity_poly.pdbx_strand_id
1 'polypeptide(L)'
;MAAPLTVYGPTGSARHRAEPDHIDDAGDLMDDSARDPVPQAATAGEYVVLLGKVRRCSGLTYREISRRSSAAGHWLPPSTLATMLGRTTLPRERTVVALLAGCGMPAGDIERWVGLRRDIEARLGEPARGDSQPTDPDPTSPDAGLAAVDPAEPQQAPAEADRASRPARRRLRLGVLVLVGALVGALAVGASGALLSHADGDGRNAASTDGCPLVLRQGMYGPCVLDLQERLVAGGLRVPVDGWFGPDTASRVMAFQALGGLPVSGTVDGRLLDELSGDPMVPASWPEDRISSRLRKTFPEDPAGAVRLARCLSGLDPYRIEVLADGSRRWGLFQFSDMELSRLGVDRRTALDPDWSIGAARDVWSRTGDFGHWRCAPS
;
A
#
# COMPACT_ATOMS: atom_id res chain seq x y z
N MET A 1 78.41 33.35 -27.10
CA MET A 1 78.48 32.42 -28.25
C MET A 1 77.19 32.56 -29.06
N ALA A 2 77.22 32.21 -30.35
CA ALA A 2 76.32 32.77 -31.36
C ALA A 2 74.94 32.08 -31.51
N ALA A 3 73.98 32.82 -32.08
CA ALA A 3 72.76 32.32 -32.73
C ALA A 3 73.06 32.02 -34.24
N PRO A 4 72.14 31.48 -35.09
CA PRO A 4 70.83 32.09 -35.41
C PRO A 4 69.66 31.14 -35.78
N LEU A 5 68.53 31.77 -36.17
CA LEU A 5 67.27 31.23 -36.72
C LEU A 5 67.37 30.76 -38.20
N THR A 6 66.43 29.92 -38.69
CA THR A 6 66.05 29.61 -40.12
C THR A 6 65.07 28.41 -40.15
N VAL A 7 63.99 28.26 -40.96
CA VAL A 7 63.08 29.18 -41.72
C VAL A 7 61.74 28.43 -42.10
N TYR A 8 60.81 29.07 -42.82
CA TYR A 8 59.61 28.54 -43.54
C TYR A 8 59.85 27.27 -44.42
N GLY A 9 58.89 26.49 -44.95
CA GLY A 9 57.57 26.83 -45.53
C GLY A 9 56.90 25.61 -46.26
N PRO A 10 55.87 25.81 -47.13
CA PRO A 10 54.79 24.81 -47.32
C PRO A 10 54.62 24.19 -48.73
N THR A 11 53.79 23.15 -48.85
CA THR A 11 53.07 22.81 -50.09
C THR A 11 51.62 22.35 -49.82
N GLY A 12 50.69 22.76 -50.67
CA GLY A 12 49.32 22.26 -50.71
C GLY A 12 48.84 22.12 -52.16
N SER A 13 48.10 21.05 -52.44
CA SER A 13 47.36 20.78 -53.69
C SER A 13 46.57 19.48 -53.49
N ALA A 14 45.38 19.25 -54.03
CA ALA A 14 44.49 20.15 -54.78
C ALA A 14 43.03 19.72 -54.55
N ARG A 15 42.07 20.59 -54.89
CA ARG A 15 40.64 20.25 -54.84
C ARG A 15 40.25 19.41 -56.06
N HIS A 16 39.43 18.39 -55.87
CA HIS A 16 38.38 18.05 -56.84
C HIS A 16 37.07 17.74 -56.12
N ARG A 17 35.99 18.29 -56.66
CA ARG A 17 34.61 18.18 -56.19
C ARG A 17 33.85 17.40 -57.26
N ALA A 18 33.12 16.37 -56.85
CA ALA A 18 32.05 15.77 -57.64
C ALA A 18 30.96 15.26 -56.70
N GLU A 19 29.75 15.73 -56.95
CA GLU A 19 28.43 15.34 -56.42
C GLU A 19 27.51 15.30 -57.66
N PRO A 20 26.33 14.62 -57.65
CA PRO A 20 25.81 13.62 -56.71
C PRO A 20 25.20 12.39 -57.46
N ASP A 21 24.19 11.74 -56.84
CA ASP A 21 23.21 10.77 -57.37
C ASP A 21 23.66 9.33 -57.69
N HIS A 22 23.36 8.40 -56.77
CA HIS A 22 22.09 7.66 -56.86
C HIS A 22 21.65 7.07 -55.50
N ILE A 23 20.33 7.00 -55.30
CA ILE A 23 19.67 6.31 -54.18
C ILE A 23 19.75 4.80 -54.39
N ASP A 24 20.04 4.04 -53.34
CA ASP A 24 19.49 2.69 -53.12
C ASP A 24 19.30 2.43 -51.62
N ASP A 25 18.17 1.81 -51.27
CA ASP A 25 17.80 1.44 -49.91
C ASP A 25 18.70 0.33 -49.36
N ALA A 26 19.16 0.50 -48.11
CA ALA A 26 19.76 -0.56 -47.31
C ALA A 26 19.28 -0.46 -45.85
N GLY A 27 17.96 -0.55 -45.67
CA GLY A 27 17.40 -1.05 -44.42
C GLY A 27 17.78 -2.52 -44.22
N ASP A 28 17.69 -2.98 -42.96
CA ASP A 28 18.02 -4.33 -42.49
C ASP A 28 19.44 -4.84 -42.80
N LEU A 29 20.29 -4.78 -41.76
CA LEU A 29 20.91 -5.98 -41.15
C LEU A 29 21.63 -5.57 -39.85
N MET A 30 20.89 -5.00 -38.89
CA MET A 30 21.29 -5.17 -37.49
C MET A 30 20.84 -6.56 -37.05
N ASP A 31 21.83 -7.36 -36.64
CA ASP A 31 21.66 -8.71 -36.12
C ASP A 31 20.74 -8.72 -34.89
N ASP A 32 19.47 -9.10 -35.11
CA ASP A 32 18.43 -9.15 -34.07
C ASP A 32 18.61 -10.35 -33.11
N SER A 33 19.66 -11.16 -33.32
CA SER A 33 19.95 -12.41 -32.60
C SER A 33 20.69 -12.21 -31.27
N ALA A 34 21.19 -11.02 -30.98
CA ALA A 34 22.04 -10.72 -29.82
C ALA A 34 21.30 -10.00 -28.67
N ARG A 35 19.97 -10.13 -28.55
CA ARG A 35 19.26 -9.71 -27.33
C ARG A 35 19.68 -10.61 -26.16
N ASP A 36 20.32 -10.01 -25.15
CA ASP A 36 20.64 -10.67 -23.88
C ASP A 36 19.42 -11.47 -23.38
N PRO A 37 19.55 -12.78 -23.08
CA PRO A 37 18.43 -13.59 -22.67
C PRO A 37 17.82 -13.04 -21.38
N VAL A 38 16.49 -13.09 -21.29
CA VAL A 38 15.76 -12.63 -20.10
C VAL A 38 16.39 -13.29 -18.85
N PRO A 39 16.77 -12.50 -17.83
CA PRO A 39 17.39 -13.06 -16.64
C PRO A 39 16.52 -14.16 -16.04
N GLN A 40 17.11 -15.28 -15.65
CA GLN A 40 16.38 -16.38 -15.04
C GLN A 40 16.56 -16.30 -13.52
N ALA A 41 15.44 -16.26 -12.78
CA ALA A 41 15.41 -16.34 -11.33
C ALA A 41 14.30 -17.30 -10.88
N ALA A 42 14.66 -18.25 -10.04
CA ALA A 42 13.74 -19.15 -9.36
C ALA A 42 13.19 -18.52 -8.07
N THR A 43 14.00 -17.73 -7.37
CA THR A 43 13.66 -17.16 -6.06
C THR A 43 13.67 -15.64 -6.00
N ALA A 44 12.95 -15.08 -5.02
CA ALA A 44 12.96 -13.65 -4.73
C ALA A 44 14.36 -13.11 -4.39
N GLY A 45 15.20 -13.92 -3.73
CA GLY A 45 16.58 -13.56 -3.40
C GLY A 45 17.46 -13.44 -4.65
N GLU A 46 17.40 -14.41 -5.55
CA GLU A 46 18.09 -14.36 -6.86
C GLU A 46 17.65 -13.14 -7.67
N TYR A 47 16.35 -12.85 -7.71
CA TYR A 47 15.81 -11.69 -8.41
C TYR A 47 16.40 -10.36 -7.89
N VAL A 48 16.53 -10.19 -6.56
CA VAL A 48 17.21 -9.01 -6.00
C VAL A 48 18.70 -8.98 -6.33
N VAL A 49 19.40 -10.12 -6.34
CA VAL A 49 20.81 -10.21 -6.76
C VAL A 49 20.99 -9.76 -8.21
N LEU A 50 20.06 -10.13 -9.10
CA LEU A 50 20.06 -9.72 -10.51
C LEU A 50 19.76 -8.22 -10.68
N LEU A 51 18.79 -7.66 -9.96
CA LEU A 51 18.57 -6.20 -9.91
C LEU A 51 19.82 -5.46 -9.38
N GLY A 52 20.50 -6.03 -8.39
CA GLY A 52 21.79 -5.55 -7.89
C GLY A 52 22.89 -5.59 -8.95
N LYS A 53 22.88 -6.59 -9.85
CA LYS A 53 23.78 -6.66 -11.02
C LYS A 53 23.47 -5.54 -12.02
N VAL A 54 22.20 -5.34 -12.41
CA VAL A 54 21.80 -4.23 -13.30
C VAL A 54 22.24 -2.88 -12.71
N ARG A 55 21.95 -2.66 -11.41
CA ARG A 55 22.35 -1.44 -10.70
C ARG A 55 23.86 -1.21 -10.72
N ARG A 56 24.69 -2.27 -10.59
CA ARG A 56 26.16 -2.17 -10.70
C ARG A 56 26.62 -1.91 -12.14
N CYS A 57 26.08 -2.65 -13.11
CA CYS A 57 26.42 -2.52 -14.53
C CYS A 57 26.05 -1.15 -15.12
N SER A 58 25.02 -0.47 -14.59
CA SER A 58 24.67 0.90 -15.00
C SER A 58 25.76 1.95 -14.70
N GLY A 59 26.70 1.66 -13.78
CA GLY A 59 27.70 2.63 -13.30
C GLY A 59 27.15 3.74 -12.41
N LEU A 60 25.82 3.84 -12.22
CA LEU A 60 25.17 4.95 -11.54
C LEU A 60 25.18 4.80 -10.00
N THR A 61 25.28 5.93 -9.30
CA THR A 61 25.00 6.01 -7.86
C THR A 61 23.49 5.91 -7.58
N TYR A 62 23.12 5.54 -6.35
CA TYR A 62 21.70 5.53 -5.93
C TYR A 62 21.00 6.88 -6.09
N ARG A 63 21.73 8.00 -5.95
CA ARG A 63 21.19 9.37 -6.14
C ARG A 63 20.95 9.69 -7.62
N GLU A 64 21.77 9.18 -8.53
CA GLU A 64 21.58 9.39 -9.97
C GLU A 64 20.48 8.51 -10.53
N ILE A 65 20.39 7.26 -10.10
CA ILE A 65 19.25 6.38 -10.45
C ILE A 65 17.97 7.05 -9.99
N SER A 66 17.86 7.44 -8.71
CA SER A 66 16.69 8.14 -8.16
C SER A 66 16.27 9.38 -8.98
N ARG A 67 17.25 10.20 -9.39
CA ARG A 67 17.02 11.37 -10.24
C ARG A 67 16.52 11.00 -11.63
N ARG A 68 17.11 9.98 -12.27
CA ARG A 68 16.72 9.49 -13.60
C ARG A 68 15.36 8.81 -13.60
N SER A 69 15.07 7.97 -12.60
CA SER A 69 13.74 7.40 -12.36
C SER A 69 12.70 8.52 -12.29
N SER A 70 12.97 9.56 -11.50
CA SER A 70 12.05 10.69 -11.33
C SER A 70 11.84 11.47 -12.64
N ALA A 71 12.90 11.67 -13.43
CA ALA A 71 12.81 12.27 -14.76
C ALA A 71 12.03 11.42 -15.77
N ALA A 72 12.03 10.09 -15.60
CA ALA A 72 11.20 9.14 -16.35
C ALA A 72 9.77 8.97 -15.77
N GLY A 73 9.35 9.82 -14.82
CA GLY A 73 8.02 9.76 -14.20
C GLY A 73 7.85 8.73 -13.08
N HIS A 74 8.93 8.06 -12.66
CA HIS A 74 8.92 7.00 -11.66
C HIS A 74 9.62 7.40 -10.35
N TRP A 75 8.89 7.51 -9.25
CA TRP A 75 9.48 7.88 -7.96
C TRP A 75 10.23 6.70 -7.30
N LEU A 76 11.51 6.91 -7.00
CA LEU A 76 12.37 5.94 -6.31
C LEU A 76 13.42 6.66 -5.46
N PRO A 77 13.25 6.80 -4.14
CA PRO A 77 14.26 7.43 -3.28
C PRO A 77 15.57 6.62 -3.20
N PRO A 78 16.73 7.26 -2.97
CA PRO A 78 18.02 6.56 -2.87
C PRO A 78 18.08 5.59 -1.68
N SER A 79 17.43 5.93 -0.57
CA SER A 79 17.27 5.09 0.62
C SER A 79 16.42 3.85 0.32
N THR A 80 15.23 4.04 -0.27
CA THR A 80 14.34 2.97 -0.70
C THR A 80 15.04 2.01 -1.66
N LEU A 81 15.83 2.52 -2.61
CA LEU A 81 16.63 1.72 -3.53
C LEU A 81 17.72 0.90 -2.80
N ALA A 82 18.46 1.52 -1.88
CA ALA A 82 19.46 0.84 -1.07
C ALA A 82 18.85 -0.26 -0.18
N THR A 83 17.72 0.03 0.48
CA THR A 83 16.98 -0.94 1.31
C THR A 83 16.39 -2.08 0.47
N MET A 84 15.85 -1.79 -0.71
CA MET A 84 15.32 -2.80 -1.63
C MET A 84 16.40 -3.81 -2.04
N LEU A 85 17.57 -3.31 -2.45
CA LEU A 85 18.68 -4.14 -2.93
C LEU A 85 19.45 -4.84 -1.79
N GLY A 86 19.17 -4.51 -0.53
CA GLY A 86 19.71 -5.17 0.66
C GLY A 86 18.81 -6.26 1.26
N ARG A 87 17.65 -6.55 0.67
CA ARG A 87 16.68 -7.56 1.16
C ARG A 87 16.64 -8.77 0.23
N THR A 88 16.13 -9.90 0.72
CA THR A 88 15.85 -11.12 -0.05
C THR A 88 14.37 -11.27 -0.45
N THR A 89 13.52 -10.31 -0.05
CA THR A 89 12.08 -10.27 -0.35
C THR A 89 11.81 -9.68 -1.73
N LEU A 90 10.82 -10.22 -2.45
CA LEU A 90 10.49 -9.81 -3.81
C LEU A 90 10.12 -8.32 -3.89
N PRO A 91 10.89 -7.46 -4.59
CA PRO A 91 10.61 -6.03 -4.63
C PRO A 91 9.30 -5.72 -5.36
N ARG A 92 8.56 -4.70 -4.90
CA ARG A 92 7.30 -4.26 -5.53
C ARG A 92 7.54 -3.88 -6.99
N GLU A 93 6.62 -4.26 -7.88
CA GLU A 93 6.71 -4.05 -9.33
C GLU A 93 7.08 -2.61 -9.73
N ARG A 94 6.39 -1.62 -9.16
CA ARG A 94 6.70 -0.19 -9.41
C ARG A 94 8.13 0.21 -9.06
N THR A 95 8.74 -0.41 -8.05
CA THR A 95 10.11 -0.13 -7.60
C THR A 95 11.13 -0.79 -8.52
N VAL A 96 10.80 -1.96 -9.10
CA VAL A 96 11.54 -2.59 -10.20
C VAL A 96 11.52 -1.69 -11.43
N VAL A 97 10.33 -1.31 -11.90
CA VAL A 97 10.15 -0.41 -13.06
C VAL A 97 10.96 0.88 -12.88
N ALA A 98 10.85 1.52 -11.71
CA ALA A 98 11.58 2.74 -11.42
C ALA A 98 13.11 2.55 -11.44
N LEU A 99 13.64 1.45 -10.89
CA LEU A 99 15.07 1.14 -10.94
C LEU A 99 15.53 0.92 -12.39
N LEU A 100 14.84 0.06 -13.14
CA LEU A 100 15.24 -0.31 -14.49
C LEU A 100 15.16 0.89 -15.45
N ALA A 101 14.08 1.68 -15.38
CA ALA A 101 13.95 2.95 -16.11
C ALA A 101 15.04 3.96 -15.69
N GLY A 102 15.35 4.08 -14.39
CA GLY A 102 16.43 4.93 -13.90
C GLY A 102 17.83 4.51 -14.37
N CYS A 103 18.02 3.22 -14.62
CA CYS A 103 19.21 2.65 -15.27
C CYS A 103 19.22 2.82 -16.81
N GLY A 104 18.14 3.30 -17.43
CA GLY A 104 18.03 3.49 -18.88
C GLY A 104 17.62 2.24 -19.67
N MET A 105 17.01 1.24 -19.01
CA MET A 105 16.52 0.03 -19.67
C MET A 105 15.28 0.35 -20.54
N PRO A 106 15.17 -0.17 -21.78
CA PRO A 106 14.02 0.10 -22.64
C PRO A 106 12.74 -0.59 -22.15
N ALA A 107 11.58 -0.02 -22.47
CA ALA A 107 10.28 -0.45 -21.94
C ALA A 107 10.00 -1.96 -22.14
N GLY A 108 10.27 -2.49 -23.34
CA GLY A 108 10.08 -3.91 -23.63
C GLY A 108 10.99 -4.85 -22.84
N ASP A 109 12.12 -4.37 -22.31
CA ASP A 109 12.96 -5.15 -21.39
C ASP A 109 12.41 -5.06 -19.96
N ILE A 110 11.96 -3.88 -19.54
CA ILE A 110 11.29 -3.67 -18.24
C ILE A 110 10.07 -4.60 -18.11
N GLU A 111 9.27 -4.73 -19.16
CA GLU A 111 8.11 -5.66 -19.18
C GLU A 111 8.54 -7.11 -18.97
N ARG A 112 9.65 -7.57 -19.55
CA ARG A 112 10.17 -8.94 -19.33
C ARG A 112 10.64 -9.16 -17.89
N TRP A 113 11.27 -8.15 -17.27
CA TRP A 113 11.62 -8.18 -15.85
C TRP A 113 10.40 -8.17 -14.92
N VAL A 114 9.34 -7.47 -15.30
CA VAL A 114 8.06 -7.43 -14.57
C VAL A 114 7.32 -8.76 -14.70
N GLY A 115 7.30 -9.38 -15.89
CA GLY A 115 6.79 -10.73 -16.10
C GLY A 115 7.45 -11.75 -15.17
N LEU A 116 8.79 -11.82 -15.20
CA LEU A 116 9.56 -12.69 -14.30
C LEU A 116 9.24 -12.46 -12.81
N ARG A 117 9.01 -11.20 -12.40
CA ARG A 117 8.60 -10.89 -11.02
C ARG A 117 7.27 -11.57 -10.68
N ARG A 118 6.28 -11.44 -11.56
CA ARG A 118 4.94 -12.03 -11.40
C ARG A 118 4.99 -13.55 -11.41
N ASP A 119 5.87 -14.15 -12.21
CA ASP A 119 6.08 -15.60 -12.24
C ASP A 119 6.72 -16.14 -10.94
N ILE A 120 7.61 -15.36 -10.29
CA ILE A 120 8.14 -15.69 -8.95
C ILE A 120 7.04 -15.54 -7.90
N GLU A 121 6.23 -14.48 -7.99
CA GLU A 121 5.11 -14.22 -7.08
C GLU A 121 4.04 -15.32 -7.14
N ALA A 122 3.66 -15.76 -8.34
CA ALA A 122 2.73 -16.87 -8.54
C ALA A 122 3.25 -18.19 -7.94
N ARG A 123 4.52 -18.53 -8.17
CA ARG A 123 5.17 -19.72 -7.60
C ARG A 123 5.31 -19.68 -6.07
N LEU A 124 5.32 -18.50 -5.46
CA LEU A 124 5.29 -18.32 -4.01
C LEU A 124 3.87 -18.43 -3.43
N GLY A 125 2.84 -18.14 -4.24
CA GLY A 125 1.43 -18.23 -3.86
C GLY A 125 0.79 -19.60 -4.11
N GLU A 126 1.35 -20.43 -4.99
CA GLU A 126 0.88 -21.80 -5.17
C GLU A 126 1.24 -22.69 -3.96
N PRO A 127 0.25 -23.27 -3.24
CA PRO A 127 0.54 -24.30 -2.26
C PRO A 127 1.12 -25.51 -3.00
N ALA A 128 2.23 -26.04 -2.50
CA ALA A 128 2.95 -27.15 -3.12
C ALA A 128 2.01 -28.33 -3.42
N ARG A 129 1.59 -28.47 -4.69
CA ARG A 129 0.95 -29.68 -5.19
C ARG A 129 2.01 -30.77 -5.20
N GLY A 130 2.05 -31.56 -4.14
CA GLY A 130 2.89 -32.76 -4.10
C GLY A 130 2.53 -33.68 -5.26
N ASP A 131 3.56 -34.22 -5.91
CA ASP A 131 3.43 -35.10 -7.08
C ASP A 131 2.39 -36.19 -6.83
N SER A 132 1.26 -36.05 -7.51
CA SER A 132 0.21 -37.05 -7.59
C SER A 132 0.04 -37.37 -9.06
N GLN A 133 0.88 -38.27 -9.58
CA GLN A 133 0.66 -38.87 -10.89
C GLN A 133 -0.77 -39.46 -10.92
N PRO A 134 -1.53 -39.26 -12.00
CA PRO A 134 -2.75 -40.02 -12.21
C PRO A 134 -2.37 -41.49 -12.38
N THR A 135 -2.60 -42.30 -11.37
CA THR A 135 -2.56 -43.77 -11.51
C THR A 135 -3.87 -44.20 -12.14
N ASP A 136 -3.81 -44.94 -13.25
CA ASP A 136 -4.99 -45.50 -13.91
C ASP A 136 -5.84 -46.33 -12.92
N PRO A 137 -7.18 -46.17 -12.91
CA PRO A 137 -8.06 -47.06 -12.18
C PRO A 137 -8.30 -48.34 -12.99
N ASP A 138 -7.66 -49.44 -12.60
CA ASP A 138 -7.95 -50.78 -13.12
C ASP A 138 -9.38 -51.22 -12.71
N PRO A 139 -10.26 -51.63 -13.65
CA PRO A 139 -11.69 -51.74 -13.37
C PRO A 139 -12.09 -53.14 -12.91
N THR A 140 -12.27 -53.37 -11.61
CA THR A 140 -12.95 -54.59 -11.13
C THR A 140 -13.82 -54.40 -9.88
N SER A 141 -15.09 -54.01 -10.06
CA SER A 141 -16.27 -54.78 -9.61
C SER A 141 -17.60 -54.03 -9.85
N PRO A 142 -18.71 -54.73 -10.15
CA PRO A 142 -20.08 -54.17 -10.23
C PRO A 142 -20.66 -53.99 -8.80
N ASP A 143 -21.75 -53.27 -8.54
CA ASP A 143 -23.08 -53.38 -9.16
C ASP A 143 -24.01 -52.23 -8.69
N ALA A 144 -25.17 -52.07 -9.34
CA ALA A 144 -26.30 -51.16 -9.05
C ALA A 144 -26.03 -49.64 -9.03
N GLY A 145 -26.88 -48.78 -9.63
CA GLY A 145 -28.11 -49.03 -10.38
C GLY A 145 -29.07 -47.83 -10.32
N LEU A 146 -29.81 -47.59 -11.42
CA LEU A 146 -30.94 -46.66 -11.58
C LEU A 146 -30.66 -45.14 -11.72
N ALA A 147 -30.56 -44.76 -13.01
CA ALA A 147 -31.48 -43.83 -13.70
C ALA A 147 -31.51 -42.33 -13.31
N ALA A 148 -31.14 -41.51 -14.30
CA ALA A 148 -31.45 -40.08 -14.36
C ALA A 148 -32.87 -39.83 -14.93
N VAL A 149 -33.51 -38.75 -14.46
CA VAL A 149 -34.50 -37.98 -15.23
C VAL A 149 -34.27 -36.49 -14.95
N ASP A 150 -34.29 -35.68 -16.01
CA ASP A 150 -33.92 -34.25 -16.04
C ASP A 150 -35.14 -33.30 -15.77
N PRO A 151 -35.01 -31.95 -15.81
CA PRO A 151 -35.70 -31.08 -14.85
C PRO A 151 -37.03 -30.45 -15.34
N ALA A 152 -37.79 -29.90 -14.38
CA ALA A 152 -38.82 -28.89 -14.64
C ALA A 152 -39.04 -27.94 -13.44
N GLU A 153 -38.95 -26.64 -13.71
CA GLU A 153 -39.56 -25.52 -12.98
C GLU A 153 -40.57 -24.86 -13.98
N PRO A 154 -41.51 -23.95 -13.62
CA PRO A 154 -41.70 -23.27 -12.32
C PRO A 154 -43.17 -23.02 -11.88
N GLN A 155 -43.32 -22.16 -10.85
CA GLN A 155 -44.42 -21.18 -10.58
C GLN A 155 -45.62 -21.47 -9.63
N GLN A 156 -45.69 -20.60 -8.60
CA GLN A 156 -46.84 -19.80 -8.11
C GLN A 156 -47.88 -20.33 -7.07
N ALA A 157 -47.65 -19.90 -5.82
CA ALA A 157 -48.58 -19.14 -4.93
C ALA A 157 -49.91 -19.80 -4.44
N PRO A 158 -50.75 -19.17 -3.58
CA PRO A 158 -50.60 -17.99 -2.70
C PRO A 158 -51.03 -18.26 -1.21
N ALA A 159 -51.35 -17.19 -0.46
CA ALA A 159 -52.22 -17.11 0.75
C ALA A 159 -51.64 -17.55 2.13
N GLU A 160 -52.07 -17.02 3.29
CA GLU A 160 -52.79 -15.77 3.67
C GLU A 160 -52.66 -15.54 5.20
N ALA A 161 -52.89 -14.30 5.66
CA ALA A 161 -53.23 -13.92 7.05
C ALA A 161 -52.18 -14.21 8.18
N ASP A 162 -52.20 -13.55 9.35
CA ASP A 162 -53.24 -12.69 9.92
C ASP A 162 -52.69 -11.44 10.67
N ARG A 163 -53.62 -10.60 11.10
CA ARG A 163 -53.49 -9.22 11.60
C ARG A 163 -52.96 -9.15 13.03
N ALA A 164 -52.29 -8.04 13.36
CA ALA A 164 -52.57 -7.29 14.60
C ALA A 164 -52.13 -5.82 14.50
N SER A 165 -52.90 -4.93 15.14
CA SER A 165 -52.77 -3.48 14.98
C SER A 165 -52.02 -2.79 16.12
N ARG A 166 -51.24 -1.75 15.78
CA ARG A 166 -51.17 -0.39 16.38
C ARG A 166 -51.78 -0.17 17.78
N PRO A 167 -51.16 0.65 18.67
CA PRO A 167 -51.03 2.08 18.34
C PRO A 167 -49.79 2.84 18.83
N ALA A 168 -49.63 4.03 18.25
CA ALA A 168 -48.53 4.97 18.49
C ALA A 168 -48.73 5.85 19.73
N ARG A 169 -47.61 6.38 20.27
CA ARG A 169 -47.60 7.66 21.01
C ARG A 169 -46.46 8.56 20.56
N ARG A 170 -46.77 9.43 19.60
CA ARG A 170 -46.00 10.64 19.27
C ARG A 170 -46.23 11.66 20.39
N ARG A 171 -45.17 12.20 21.00
CA ARG A 171 -45.22 13.51 21.67
C ARG A 171 -44.04 14.36 21.22
N LEU A 172 -44.33 15.64 21.04
CA LEU A 172 -43.49 16.69 20.48
C LEU A 172 -43.84 17.97 21.26
N ARG A 173 -42.96 18.99 21.20
CA ARG A 173 -43.05 20.36 21.77
C ARG A 173 -42.30 20.55 23.10
N LEU A 174 -41.80 21.75 23.44
CA LEU A 174 -41.22 22.88 22.65
C LEU A 174 -40.69 23.95 23.65
N GLY A 175 -39.53 24.56 23.40
CA GLY A 175 -39.13 25.86 23.98
C GLY A 175 -38.57 25.87 25.43
N VAL A 176 -37.97 26.96 25.93
CA VAL A 176 -37.71 28.28 25.30
C VAL A 176 -36.75 29.17 26.17
N LEU A 177 -35.84 29.95 25.55
CA LEU A 177 -35.17 31.22 26.06
C LEU A 177 -34.26 31.13 27.35
N VAL A 178 -33.30 32.03 27.73
CA VAL A 178 -32.77 33.34 27.23
C VAL A 178 -31.47 33.82 27.97
N LEU A 179 -30.55 34.56 27.29
CA LEU A 179 -29.55 35.61 27.72
C LEU A 179 -28.61 35.36 28.97
N VAL A 180 -27.50 36.07 29.29
CA VAL A 180 -26.60 37.10 28.67
C VAL A 180 -25.24 37.10 29.42
N GLY A 181 -24.15 37.61 28.82
CA GLY A 181 -22.97 38.05 29.58
C GLY A 181 -21.76 38.45 28.71
N ALA A 182 -21.26 39.68 28.85
CA ALA A 182 -20.08 40.20 28.14
C ALA A 182 -19.19 41.04 29.07
N LEU A 183 -17.86 41.05 28.84
CA LEU A 183 -16.85 42.10 29.11
C LEU A 183 -15.48 41.50 28.67
N VAL A 184 -14.70 42.07 27.74
CA VAL A 184 -13.81 43.26 27.80
C VAL A 184 -12.60 43.12 28.75
N GLY A 185 -11.41 43.26 28.18
CA GLY A 185 -10.13 43.47 28.88
C GLY A 185 -8.99 43.64 27.86
N ALA A 186 -8.33 44.80 27.85
CA ALA A 186 -7.33 45.19 26.84
C ALA A 186 -6.06 45.77 27.48
N LEU A 187 -5.01 45.98 26.66
CA LEU A 187 -3.74 46.69 26.96
C LEU A 187 -2.73 45.87 27.79
N ALA A 188 -1.40 46.04 27.69
CA ALA A 188 -0.59 47.04 26.98
C ALA A 188 0.80 46.52 26.52
N VAL A 189 1.32 47.16 25.46
CA VAL A 189 2.69 47.67 25.23
C VAL A 189 3.89 47.01 25.96
N GLY A 190 4.89 46.60 25.17
CA GLY A 190 6.26 46.31 25.65
C GLY A 190 7.26 46.18 24.50
N ALA A 191 7.86 47.30 24.06
CA ALA A 191 8.89 47.31 23.03
C ALA A 191 10.30 47.31 23.64
N SER A 192 11.25 46.54 23.09
CA SER A 192 12.68 46.88 22.93
C SER A 192 13.53 45.68 22.49
N GLY A 193 14.63 45.94 21.77
CA GLY A 193 15.81 45.07 21.78
C GLY A 193 16.07 44.22 20.53
N ALA A 194 16.55 44.85 19.45
CA ALA A 194 17.27 44.12 18.40
C ALA A 194 18.74 43.95 18.80
N LEU A 195 19.18 42.73 19.12
CA LEU A 195 20.59 42.31 19.02
C LEU A 195 20.69 40.83 18.60
N LEU A 196 21.10 40.65 17.34
CA LEU A 196 21.84 39.52 16.75
C LEU A 196 21.93 38.20 17.54
N SER A 197 21.15 37.21 17.12
CA SER A 197 21.52 35.79 17.28
C SER A 197 22.08 35.28 15.95
N HIS A 198 23.40 35.04 15.89
CA HIS A 198 23.96 34.19 14.84
C HIS A 198 23.64 32.73 15.18
N ALA A 199 22.78 32.12 14.38
CA ALA A 199 22.53 30.69 14.39
C ALA A 199 22.82 30.11 13.01
N ASP A 200 24.11 29.93 12.71
CA ASP A 200 24.52 28.89 11.77
C ASP A 200 24.12 27.54 12.40
N GLY A 201 23.08 26.92 11.87
CA GLY A 201 22.38 25.87 12.59
C GLY A 201 21.41 25.07 11.75
N ASP A 202 21.95 24.01 11.13
CA ASP A 202 21.22 22.87 10.56
C ASP A 202 20.33 23.19 9.35
N GLY A 203 20.87 22.91 8.16
CA GLY A 203 20.14 22.81 6.89
C GLY A 203 19.21 21.59 6.84
N ARG A 204 18.37 21.42 7.86
CA ARG A 204 17.14 20.65 7.72
C ARG A 204 16.28 21.42 6.73
N ASN A 205 16.15 20.85 5.54
CA ASN A 205 15.06 21.22 4.65
C ASN A 205 13.75 20.94 5.41
N ALA A 206 13.21 21.96 6.07
CA ALA A 206 11.78 22.03 6.33
C ALA A 206 11.14 21.88 4.96
N ALA A 207 10.55 20.70 4.70
CA ALA A 207 10.12 20.31 3.37
C ALA A 207 9.16 21.38 2.85
N SER A 208 9.55 22.05 1.76
CA SER A 208 8.81 23.15 1.20
C SER A 208 7.37 22.72 0.93
N THR A 209 6.41 23.34 1.60
CA THR A 209 4.97 23.07 1.38
C THR A 209 4.54 23.47 -0.05
N ASP A 210 5.37 24.28 -0.74
CA ASP A 210 5.29 24.58 -2.15
C ASP A 210 5.43 23.32 -3.02
N GLY A 211 4.29 22.80 -3.47
CA GLY A 211 4.21 21.69 -4.43
C GLY A 211 3.41 20.48 -3.93
N CYS A 212 2.98 20.45 -2.67
CA CYS A 212 2.10 19.38 -2.19
C CYS A 212 0.65 19.55 -2.67
N PRO A 213 -0.02 18.46 -3.12
CA PRO A 213 -1.46 18.50 -3.37
C PRO A 213 -2.24 18.90 -2.12
N LEU A 214 -3.30 19.70 -2.29
CA LEU A 214 -4.20 20.12 -1.19
C LEU A 214 -4.81 18.94 -0.41
N VAL A 215 -4.93 17.78 -1.07
CA VAL A 215 -5.44 16.53 -0.48
C VAL A 215 -4.58 15.35 -0.96
N LEU A 216 -3.98 14.63 -0.02
CA LEU A 216 -3.31 13.35 -0.26
C LEU A 216 -4.35 12.21 -0.19
N ARG A 217 -4.21 11.21 -1.06
CA ARG A 217 -5.11 10.04 -1.12
C ARG A 217 -4.40 8.80 -1.63
N GLN A 218 -5.01 7.63 -1.43
CA GLN A 218 -4.49 6.36 -1.93
C GLN A 218 -4.15 6.41 -3.42
N GLY A 219 -3.02 5.80 -3.78
CA GLY A 219 -2.43 5.84 -5.12
C GLY A 219 -1.41 6.97 -5.34
N MET A 220 -1.44 8.04 -4.54
CA MET A 220 -0.42 9.10 -4.61
C MET A 220 0.95 8.61 -4.10
N TYR A 221 2.00 9.29 -4.54
CA TYR A 221 3.38 9.04 -4.13
C TYR A 221 4.20 10.32 -4.18
N GLY A 222 5.37 10.33 -3.53
CA GLY A 222 6.31 11.46 -3.50
C GLY A 222 6.61 11.98 -2.10
N PRO A 223 7.30 13.12 -1.97
CA PRO A 223 7.78 13.64 -0.68
C PRO A 223 6.67 13.97 0.31
N CYS A 224 5.54 14.52 -0.14
CA CYS A 224 4.39 14.84 0.74
C CYS A 224 3.77 13.59 1.38
N VAL A 225 3.85 12.44 0.70
CA VAL A 225 3.39 11.16 1.24
C VAL A 225 4.41 10.58 2.22
N LEU A 226 5.71 10.84 2.01
CA LEU A 226 6.76 10.46 2.95
C LEU A 226 6.60 11.20 4.29
N ASP A 227 6.39 12.52 4.23
CA ASP A 227 6.10 13.38 5.39
C ASP A 227 4.85 12.91 6.15
N LEU A 228 3.75 12.60 5.44
CA LEU A 228 2.57 11.95 6.03
C LEU A 228 2.91 10.63 6.74
N GLN A 229 3.69 9.75 6.11
CA GLN A 229 4.06 8.45 6.69
C GLN A 229 4.95 8.62 7.94
N GLU A 230 5.86 9.58 7.93
CA GLU A 230 6.72 9.91 9.09
C GLU A 230 5.88 10.45 10.25
N ARG A 231 4.91 11.34 10.00
CA ARG A 231 3.97 11.84 11.02
C ARG A 231 3.06 10.74 11.58
N LEU A 232 2.57 9.82 10.73
CA LEU A 232 1.82 8.64 11.19
C LEU A 232 2.66 7.76 12.13
N VAL A 233 3.93 7.50 11.81
CA VAL A 233 4.84 6.75 12.68
C VAL A 233 5.12 7.48 13.99
N ALA A 234 5.31 8.81 13.95
CA ALA A 234 5.47 9.63 15.15
C ALA A 234 4.22 9.58 16.06
N GLY A 235 3.02 9.61 15.48
CA GLY A 235 1.74 9.39 16.17
C GLY A 235 1.44 7.93 16.56
N GLY A 236 2.45 7.04 16.55
CA GLY A 236 2.31 5.65 17.00
C GLY A 236 1.66 4.68 16.00
N LEU A 237 1.33 5.11 14.79
CA LEU A 237 0.70 4.28 13.75
C LEU A 237 1.74 3.67 12.81
N ARG A 238 1.94 2.35 12.92
CA ARG A 238 2.90 1.61 12.10
C ARG A 238 2.51 1.59 10.61
N VAL A 239 3.29 2.26 9.76
CA VAL A 239 3.25 2.20 8.29
C VAL A 239 4.64 1.92 7.69
N PRO A 240 4.73 1.38 6.47
CA PRO A 240 5.93 1.54 5.64
C PRO A 240 6.17 3.02 5.34
N VAL A 241 7.40 3.49 5.53
CA VAL A 241 7.85 4.83 5.15
C VAL A 241 8.59 4.72 3.81
N ASP A 242 7.83 4.77 2.71
CA ASP A 242 8.28 4.50 1.34
C ASP A 242 7.84 5.56 0.31
N GLY A 243 7.17 6.61 0.76
CA GLY A 243 6.64 7.69 -0.07
C GLY A 243 5.49 7.26 -0.99
N TRP A 244 4.73 6.19 -0.66
CA TRP A 244 3.57 5.75 -1.42
C TRP A 244 2.33 5.52 -0.55
N PHE A 245 1.23 6.15 -0.93
CA PHE A 245 -0.03 6.09 -0.23
C PHE A 245 -0.73 4.79 -0.65
N GLY A 246 -0.24 3.68 -0.10
CA GLY A 246 -0.78 2.35 -0.31
C GLY A 246 -1.96 2.02 0.62
N PRO A 247 -2.48 0.78 0.53
CA PRO A 247 -3.51 0.29 1.44
C PRO A 247 -3.12 0.40 2.93
N ASP A 248 -1.86 0.13 3.29
CA ASP A 248 -1.37 0.27 4.67
C ASP A 248 -1.49 1.73 5.17
N THR A 249 -1.06 2.70 4.35
CA THR A 249 -1.17 4.12 4.68
C THR A 249 -2.63 4.56 4.75
N ALA A 250 -3.49 4.10 3.83
CA ALA A 250 -4.93 4.36 3.87
C ALA A 250 -5.59 3.79 5.13
N SER A 251 -5.27 2.56 5.51
CA SER A 251 -5.72 1.93 6.76
C SER A 251 -5.34 2.78 7.98
N ARG A 252 -4.13 3.36 8.03
CA ARG A 252 -3.73 4.21 9.16
C ARG A 252 -4.34 5.59 9.15
N VAL A 253 -4.49 6.22 8.00
CA VAL A 253 -5.24 7.49 7.88
C VAL A 253 -6.67 7.29 8.35
N MET A 254 -7.33 6.20 7.93
CA MET A 254 -8.69 5.88 8.39
C MET A 254 -8.74 5.55 9.89
N ALA A 255 -7.73 4.86 10.44
CA ALA A 255 -7.65 4.56 11.87
C ALA A 255 -7.45 5.83 12.70
N PHE A 256 -6.54 6.72 12.27
CA PHE A 256 -6.34 8.03 12.88
C PHE A 256 -7.64 8.85 12.89
N GLN A 257 -8.31 8.94 11.73
CA GLN A 257 -9.60 9.63 11.61
C GLN A 257 -10.66 9.04 12.56
N ALA A 258 -10.82 7.72 12.60
CA ALA A 258 -11.78 7.06 13.48
C ALA A 258 -11.46 7.27 14.96
N LEU A 259 -10.19 7.15 15.35
CA LEU A 259 -9.75 7.32 16.74
C LEU A 259 -9.87 8.78 17.19
N GLY A 260 -9.62 9.75 16.30
CA GLY A 260 -9.85 11.18 16.53
C GLY A 260 -11.32 11.65 16.44
N GLY A 261 -12.26 10.75 16.11
CA GLY A 261 -13.68 11.11 15.92
C GLY A 261 -13.97 11.95 14.67
N LEU A 262 -13.04 11.97 13.71
CA LEU A 262 -13.10 12.73 12.46
C LEU A 262 -13.88 11.99 11.37
N PRO A 263 -14.35 12.67 10.31
CA PRO A 263 -14.90 12.02 9.13
C PRO A 263 -13.87 11.08 8.50
N VAL A 264 -14.18 9.77 8.49
CA VAL A 264 -13.29 8.76 7.92
C VAL A 264 -13.39 8.77 6.39
N SER A 265 -12.59 9.61 5.75
CA SER A 265 -12.48 9.73 4.29
C SER A 265 -11.38 8.85 3.70
N GLY A 266 -10.35 8.49 4.47
CA GLY A 266 -9.11 7.89 3.95
C GLY A 266 -8.24 8.87 3.14
N THR A 267 -8.57 10.16 3.15
CA THR A 267 -7.82 11.24 2.51
C THR A 267 -7.26 12.19 3.58
N VAL A 268 -6.16 12.85 3.27
CA VAL A 268 -5.46 13.76 4.19
C VAL A 268 -5.43 15.15 3.57
N ASP A 269 -6.09 16.12 4.19
CA ASP A 269 -5.96 17.54 3.85
C ASP A 269 -4.94 18.23 4.78
N GLY A 270 -4.70 19.54 4.57
CA GLY A 270 -3.80 20.31 5.42
C GLY A 270 -4.20 20.28 6.90
N ARG A 271 -5.50 20.30 7.22
CA ARG A 271 -5.98 20.25 8.61
C ARG A 271 -5.64 18.92 9.28
N LEU A 272 -5.75 17.81 8.55
CA LEU A 272 -5.38 16.50 9.08
C LEU A 272 -3.86 16.35 9.24
N LEU A 273 -3.06 17.01 8.39
CA LEU A 273 -1.60 17.11 8.60
C LEU A 273 -1.26 17.91 9.85
N ASP A 274 -1.94 19.04 10.10
CA ASP A 274 -1.75 19.83 11.32
C ASP A 274 -2.11 19.00 12.57
N GLU A 275 -3.24 18.30 12.55
CA GLU A 275 -3.70 17.41 13.63
C GLU A 275 -2.69 16.27 13.90
N LEU A 276 -2.12 15.68 12.84
CA LEU A 276 -1.04 14.68 12.90
C LEU A 276 0.28 15.22 13.47
N SER A 277 0.43 16.54 13.58
CA SER A 277 1.68 17.21 13.98
C SER A 277 1.63 17.85 15.37
N GLY A 278 0.45 17.87 16.00
CA GLY A 278 0.29 18.26 17.39
C GLY A 278 0.73 17.15 18.35
N ASP A 279 -0.02 16.96 19.43
CA ASP A 279 0.11 15.79 20.32
C ASP A 279 -1.11 14.84 20.18
N PRO A 280 -1.33 14.22 19.00
CA PRO A 280 -2.40 13.27 18.82
C PRO A 280 -1.99 11.91 19.40
N MET A 281 -2.10 11.74 20.72
CA MET A 281 -1.86 10.44 21.33
C MET A 281 -2.98 9.46 20.98
N VAL A 282 -2.88 8.88 19.78
CA VAL A 282 -3.53 7.63 19.40
C VAL A 282 -3.28 6.62 20.53
N PRO A 283 -4.31 5.92 21.05
CA PRO A 283 -4.10 4.94 22.10
C PRO A 283 -3.01 3.94 21.71
N ALA A 284 -2.14 3.58 22.64
CA ALA A 284 -1.09 2.61 22.35
C ALA A 284 -1.70 1.26 21.92
N SER A 285 -1.49 0.88 20.65
CA SER A 285 -2.00 -0.37 20.11
C SER A 285 -1.51 -1.55 20.97
N TRP A 286 -2.39 -2.50 21.29
CA TRP A 286 -1.94 -3.68 22.03
C TRP A 286 -0.89 -4.47 21.22
N PRO A 287 0.18 -4.95 21.86
CA PRO A 287 1.15 -5.80 21.19
C PRO A 287 0.57 -7.19 20.88
N GLU A 288 1.13 -7.87 19.87
CA GLU A 288 0.60 -9.14 19.35
C GLU A 288 0.52 -10.26 20.40
N ASP A 289 1.44 -10.27 21.37
CA ASP A 289 1.49 -11.24 22.46
C ASP A 289 0.32 -11.04 23.44
N ARG A 290 -0.01 -9.79 23.79
CA ARG A 290 -1.19 -9.42 24.59
C ARG A 290 -2.47 -9.81 23.87
N ILE A 291 -2.58 -9.51 22.58
CA ILE A 291 -3.74 -9.88 21.74
C ILE A 291 -3.87 -11.40 21.69
N SER A 292 -2.79 -12.12 21.40
CA SER A 292 -2.76 -13.59 21.37
C SER A 292 -3.12 -14.22 22.73
N SER A 293 -2.68 -13.62 23.83
CA SER A 293 -3.02 -14.06 25.18
C SER A 293 -4.52 -13.85 25.49
N ARG A 294 -5.08 -12.70 25.09
CA ARG A 294 -6.52 -12.42 25.23
C ARG A 294 -7.37 -13.38 24.39
N LEU A 295 -7.00 -13.60 23.12
CA LEU A 295 -7.67 -14.55 22.23
C LEU A 295 -7.73 -15.96 22.81
N ARG A 296 -6.59 -16.52 23.24
CA ARG A 296 -6.53 -17.87 23.84
C ARG A 296 -7.39 -18.02 25.10
N LYS A 297 -7.54 -16.94 25.89
CA LYS A 297 -8.40 -16.91 27.09
C LYS A 297 -9.88 -16.78 26.76
N THR A 298 -10.23 -16.09 25.67
CA THR A 298 -11.63 -15.85 25.25
C THR A 298 -12.20 -17.03 24.44
N PHE A 299 -11.36 -17.82 23.78
CA PHE A 299 -11.73 -19.01 23.01
C PHE A 299 -10.99 -20.25 23.54
N PRO A 300 -11.29 -20.74 24.76
CA PRO A 300 -10.66 -21.94 25.30
C PRO A 300 -10.96 -23.21 24.50
N GLU A 301 -12.01 -23.22 23.67
CA GLU A 301 -12.42 -24.36 22.85
C GLU A 301 -11.56 -24.55 21.58
N ASP A 302 -11.13 -23.45 20.95
CA ASP A 302 -10.09 -23.46 19.90
C ASP A 302 -9.15 -22.24 20.04
N PRO A 303 -8.22 -22.27 21.01
CA PRO A 303 -7.35 -21.14 21.30
C PRO A 303 -6.30 -20.92 20.20
N ALA A 304 -6.01 -21.94 19.40
CA ALA A 304 -5.06 -21.86 18.30
C ALA A 304 -5.72 -21.28 17.04
N GLY A 305 -6.95 -21.70 16.73
CA GLY A 305 -7.74 -21.16 15.61
C GLY A 305 -8.10 -19.70 15.79
N ALA A 306 -8.48 -19.27 17.00
CA ALA A 306 -8.72 -17.85 17.28
C ALA A 306 -7.52 -16.95 16.91
N VAL A 307 -6.30 -17.38 17.26
CA VAL A 307 -5.07 -16.65 16.94
C VAL A 307 -4.72 -16.75 15.45
N ARG A 308 -4.86 -17.93 14.82
CA ARG A 308 -4.65 -18.08 13.36
C ARG A 308 -5.60 -17.19 12.57
N LEU A 309 -6.88 -17.15 12.93
CA LEU A 309 -7.91 -16.38 12.27
C LEU A 309 -7.63 -14.87 12.40
N ALA A 310 -7.47 -14.35 13.62
CA ALA A 310 -7.21 -12.93 13.82
C ALA A 310 -5.88 -12.48 13.15
N ARG A 311 -4.87 -13.36 13.10
CA ARG A 311 -3.63 -13.12 12.35
C ARG A 311 -3.86 -13.06 10.85
N CYS A 312 -4.68 -13.93 10.28
CA CYS A 312 -5.01 -13.88 8.86
C CYS A 312 -5.88 -12.65 8.52
N LEU A 313 -6.91 -12.35 9.32
CA LEU A 313 -7.84 -11.24 9.06
C LEU A 313 -7.20 -9.86 9.22
N SER A 314 -6.22 -9.70 10.11
CA SER A 314 -5.67 -8.38 10.44
C SER A 314 -4.15 -8.30 10.58
N GLY A 315 -3.44 -9.42 10.66
CA GLY A 315 -2.05 -9.44 11.12
C GLY A 315 -1.91 -9.30 12.65
N LEU A 316 -2.97 -9.60 13.42
CA LEU A 316 -3.08 -9.29 14.86
C LEU A 316 -2.97 -7.78 15.13
N ASP A 317 -3.58 -6.98 14.27
CA ASP A 317 -3.49 -5.52 14.27
C ASP A 317 -4.87 -4.88 14.56
N PRO A 318 -5.07 -4.26 15.75
CA PRO A 318 -6.33 -3.61 16.08
C PRO A 318 -6.69 -2.45 15.15
N TYR A 319 -5.71 -1.86 14.46
CA TYR A 319 -5.86 -0.71 13.57
C TYR A 319 -5.84 -1.09 12.09
N ARG A 320 -6.10 -2.37 11.76
CA ARG A 320 -6.38 -2.82 10.40
C ARG A 320 -7.78 -2.35 9.97
N ILE A 321 -7.84 -1.64 8.86
CA ILE A 321 -9.06 -1.28 8.16
C ILE A 321 -8.87 -1.67 6.71
N GLU A 322 -9.78 -2.48 6.18
CA GLU A 322 -9.79 -2.87 4.77
C GLU A 322 -10.94 -2.21 4.05
N VAL A 323 -10.66 -1.72 2.84
CA VAL A 323 -11.66 -1.16 1.92
C VAL A 323 -11.87 -2.18 0.80
N LEU A 324 -13.09 -2.68 0.66
CA LEU A 324 -13.47 -3.62 -0.39
C LEU A 324 -13.72 -2.88 -1.72
N ALA A 325 -13.80 -3.64 -2.81
CA ALA A 325 -14.02 -3.08 -4.15
C ALA A 325 -15.37 -2.34 -4.32
N ASP A 326 -16.35 -2.64 -3.47
CA ASP A 326 -17.64 -1.94 -3.39
C ASP A 326 -17.59 -0.66 -2.52
N GLY A 327 -16.42 -0.32 -1.98
CA GLY A 327 -16.21 0.81 -1.07
C GLY A 327 -16.65 0.55 0.38
N SER A 328 -17.20 -0.63 0.68
CA SER A 328 -17.49 -1.02 2.06
C SER A 328 -16.20 -1.23 2.85
N ARG A 329 -16.24 -1.01 4.17
CA ARG A 329 -15.08 -1.15 5.04
C ARG A 329 -15.26 -2.23 6.07
N ARG A 330 -14.15 -2.89 6.41
CA ARG A 330 -14.01 -3.85 7.50
C ARG A 330 -13.02 -3.34 8.54
N TRP A 331 -13.29 -3.60 9.80
CA TRP A 331 -12.68 -2.92 10.95
C TRP A 331 -12.12 -3.88 11.99
N GLY A 332 -10.90 -3.59 12.47
CA GLY A 332 -10.31 -4.22 13.66
C GLY A 332 -9.86 -5.66 13.46
N LEU A 333 -9.57 -6.34 14.57
CA LEU A 333 -8.97 -7.68 14.59
C LEU A 333 -9.79 -8.74 13.83
N PHE A 334 -11.11 -8.62 13.90
CA PHE A 334 -12.08 -9.55 13.29
C PHE A 334 -12.80 -8.98 12.06
N GLN A 335 -12.34 -7.85 11.52
CA GLN A 335 -12.79 -7.32 10.23
C GLN A 335 -14.31 -7.15 10.11
N PHE A 336 -14.96 -6.64 11.16
CA PHE A 336 -16.40 -6.35 11.15
C PHE A 336 -16.74 -5.27 10.12
N SER A 337 -17.77 -5.49 9.30
CA SER A 337 -18.18 -4.54 8.26
C SER A 337 -18.89 -3.30 8.83
N ASP A 338 -18.82 -2.17 8.11
CA ASP A 338 -19.62 -0.95 8.39
C ASP A 338 -21.13 -1.28 8.62
N MET A 339 -21.65 -2.31 7.93
CA MET A 339 -23.03 -2.79 8.06
C MET A 339 -23.28 -3.56 9.37
N GLU A 340 -22.35 -4.41 9.81
CA GLU A 340 -22.44 -5.11 11.10
C GLU A 340 -22.34 -4.12 12.26
N LEU A 341 -21.37 -3.20 12.22
CA LEU A 341 -21.23 -2.14 13.23
C LEU A 341 -22.52 -1.30 13.35
N SER A 342 -23.12 -0.94 12.21
CA SER A 342 -24.40 -0.22 12.17
C SER A 342 -25.56 -1.00 12.80
N ARG A 343 -25.62 -2.33 12.61
CA ARG A 343 -26.64 -3.19 13.26
C ARG A 343 -26.43 -3.34 14.76
N LEU A 344 -25.17 -3.32 15.21
CA LEU A 344 -24.80 -3.38 16.62
C LEU A 344 -24.95 -2.01 17.33
N GLY A 345 -25.13 -0.92 16.58
CA GLY A 345 -25.18 0.44 17.13
C GLY A 345 -23.82 0.93 17.64
N VAL A 346 -22.73 0.38 17.10
CA VAL A 346 -21.35 0.62 17.57
C VAL A 346 -20.63 1.55 16.60
N ASP A 347 -19.84 2.48 17.15
CA ASP A 347 -19.05 3.40 16.35
C ASP A 347 -17.72 2.79 15.86
N ARG A 348 -17.11 3.45 14.87
CA ARG A 348 -15.88 2.98 14.23
C ARG A 348 -14.68 3.02 15.17
N ARG A 349 -14.68 3.92 16.16
CA ARG A 349 -13.64 4.02 17.18
C ARG A 349 -13.64 2.77 18.07
N THR A 350 -14.81 2.35 18.52
CA THR A 350 -14.99 1.14 19.34
C THR A 350 -14.65 -0.13 18.56
N ALA A 351 -14.91 -0.16 17.24
CA ALA A 351 -14.50 -1.28 16.39
C ALA A 351 -12.98 -1.49 16.30
N LEU A 352 -12.18 -0.45 16.61
CA LEU A 352 -10.72 -0.49 16.69
C LEU A 352 -10.20 -0.79 18.11
N ASP A 353 -11.09 -0.88 19.11
CA ASP A 353 -10.71 -1.36 20.44
C ASP A 353 -10.53 -2.90 20.39
N PRO A 354 -9.35 -3.43 20.78
CA PRO A 354 -9.07 -4.85 20.68
C PRO A 354 -9.89 -5.70 21.67
N ASP A 355 -10.28 -5.16 22.84
CA ASP A 355 -11.08 -5.92 23.81
C ASP A 355 -12.53 -6.05 23.32
N TRP A 356 -13.11 -4.95 22.82
CA TRP A 356 -14.41 -4.97 22.16
C TRP A 356 -14.41 -5.89 20.93
N SER A 357 -13.40 -5.78 20.06
CA SER A 357 -13.31 -6.59 18.83
C SER A 357 -13.23 -8.09 19.13
N ILE A 358 -12.48 -8.49 20.18
CA ILE A 358 -12.41 -9.87 20.65
C ILE A 358 -13.72 -10.32 21.31
N GLY A 359 -14.38 -9.45 22.09
CA GLY A 359 -15.68 -9.72 22.72
C GLY A 359 -16.80 -9.94 21.70
N ALA A 360 -16.94 -9.03 20.73
CA ALA A 360 -17.92 -9.14 19.65
C ALA A 360 -17.71 -10.41 18.81
N ALA A 361 -16.45 -10.83 18.60
CA ALA A 361 -16.15 -12.10 17.95
C ALA A 361 -16.57 -13.32 18.80
N ARG A 362 -16.45 -13.25 20.12
CA ARG A 362 -16.98 -14.29 21.02
C ARG A 362 -18.50 -14.37 20.95
N ASP A 363 -19.20 -13.25 20.82
CA ASP A 363 -20.66 -13.21 20.69
C ASP A 363 -21.15 -13.76 19.34
N VAL A 364 -20.36 -13.66 18.27
CA VAL A 364 -20.64 -14.36 17.01
C VAL A 364 -20.39 -15.85 17.17
N TRP A 365 -19.20 -16.24 17.67
CA TRP A 365 -18.81 -17.64 17.86
C TRP A 365 -19.77 -18.40 18.79
N SER A 366 -20.29 -17.77 19.84
CA SER A 366 -21.23 -18.41 20.77
C SER A 366 -22.59 -18.76 20.13
N ARG A 367 -22.91 -18.18 18.97
CA ARG A 367 -24.14 -18.46 18.20
C ARG A 367 -23.91 -19.43 17.04
N THR A 368 -22.71 -19.50 16.48
CA THR A 368 -22.35 -20.41 15.38
C THR A 368 -21.73 -21.72 15.87
N GLY A 369 -21.02 -21.70 17.00
CA GLY A 369 -20.18 -22.79 17.49
C GLY A 369 -18.82 -22.90 16.77
N ASP A 370 -18.56 -22.04 15.79
CA ASP A 370 -17.38 -22.09 14.93
C ASP A 370 -16.93 -20.71 14.42
N PHE A 371 -15.85 -20.70 13.63
CA PHE A 371 -15.31 -19.51 12.97
C PHE A 371 -15.83 -19.29 11.53
N GLY A 372 -16.85 -20.02 11.07
CA GLY A 372 -17.32 -20.02 9.68
C GLY A 372 -17.90 -18.68 9.20
N HIS A 373 -18.23 -17.76 10.11
CA HIS A 373 -18.61 -16.37 9.81
C HIS A 373 -17.50 -15.61 9.07
N TRP A 374 -16.23 -15.91 9.38
CA TRP A 374 -15.08 -15.20 8.83
C TRP A 374 -14.43 -15.98 7.69
N ARG A 375 -14.29 -15.33 6.53
CA ARG A 375 -13.55 -15.88 5.39
C ARG A 375 -12.14 -15.33 5.34
N CYS A 376 -11.19 -16.23 5.53
CA CYS A 376 -9.78 -16.00 5.28
C CYS A 376 -9.42 -16.50 3.89
N ALA A 377 -9.34 -15.58 2.92
CA ALA A 377 -8.68 -15.87 1.66
C ALA A 377 -7.15 -15.87 1.89
N PRO A 378 -6.39 -16.85 1.36
CA PRO A 378 -4.94 -16.69 1.28
C PRO A 378 -4.63 -15.50 0.37
N SER A 379 -3.80 -14.58 0.89
CA SER A 379 -3.36 -13.35 0.23
C SER A 379 -2.13 -13.57 -0.64
#